data_AF-A0A3A6MVW5-F1
#
_entry.id   AF-A0A3A6MVW5-F1
#
_cell.length_a   1.000
_cell.length_b   1.000
_cell.length_c   1.000
_cell.angle_alpha   90.00
_cell.angle_beta   90.00
_cell.angle_gamma   90.00
#
_symmetry.space_group_name_H-M   'P 1'
#
loop_
_entity.id
_entity.type
_entity.pdbx_description
1 polymer ?
#
loop_
_entity_poly.entity_id
_entity_poly.type
_entity_poly.pdbx_seq_one_letter_code
_entity_poly.pdbx_strand_id
1 'polypeptide(L)'
;MPKEDKVLGIAKFLGKTETGVWNLMEMQRLFCGSSEEISRCGRPTVQIDSEAFLRLYGKGLADQAVAEALGVSRSAVVRFREHLGLDPSKKKGGRGPGKPREKFAEIRRSAARKSPGRAQDPSRLAELRQRAGLTLKDMEKMLSVSYSTAWKLENGLVVRDAIALEQAWLKHLGGLDSLPDIPAQEIATEKGDVVCAN
;
A
#
# COMPACT_ATOMS: atom_id res chain seq x y z
N MET A 1 19.91 -40.01 -17.77
CA MET A 1 21.12 -40.20 -16.94
C MET A 1 22.19 -39.28 -17.49
N PRO A 2 22.69 -38.29 -16.73
CA PRO A 2 23.85 -37.52 -17.17
C PRO A 2 25.05 -38.47 -17.33
N LYS A 3 25.87 -38.25 -18.37
CA LYS A 3 27.11 -39.02 -18.57
C LYS A 3 28.04 -38.81 -17.38
N GLU A 4 28.69 -39.88 -16.92
CA GLU A 4 29.49 -39.95 -15.69
C GLU A 4 30.52 -38.81 -15.55
N ASP A 5 31.08 -38.36 -16.67
CA ASP A 5 32.04 -37.24 -16.75
C ASP A 5 31.50 -35.93 -16.17
N LYS A 6 30.18 -35.68 -16.22
CA LYS A 6 29.58 -34.44 -15.69
C LYS A 6 29.44 -34.45 -14.17
N VAL A 7 29.31 -35.63 -13.55
CA VAL A 7 29.10 -35.74 -12.10
C VAL A 7 30.39 -35.41 -11.35
N LEU A 8 31.54 -35.85 -11.89
CA LEU A 8 32.86 -35.57 -11.36
C LEU A 8 33.20 -34.07 -11.36
N GLY A 9 32.80 -33.35 -12.42
CA GLY A 9 32.98 -31.89 -12.50
C GLY A 9 32.23 -31.13 -11.40
N ILE A 10 31.00 -31.54 -11.11
CA ILE A 10 30.15 -30.91 -10.09
C ILE A 10 30.63 -31.25 -8.68
N ALA A 11 31.04 -32.50 -8.43
CA ALA A 11 31.58 -32.94 -7.14
C ALA A 11 32.84 -32.15 -6.76
N LYS A 12 33.75 -31.95 -7.72
CA LYS A 12 34.98 -31.17 -7.53
C LYS A 12 34.70 -29.69 -7.28
N PHE A 13 33.68 -29.12 -7.92
CA PHE A 13 33.28 -27.72 -7.72
C PHE A 13 32.66 -27.48 -6.33
N LEU A 14 31.88 -28.43 -5.81
CA LEU A 14 31.16 -28.28 -4.55
C LEU A 14 31.93 -28.81 -3.32
N GLY A 15 33.12 -29.39 -3.50
CA GLY A 15 33.90 -29.98 -2.41
C GLY A 15 33.19 -31.16 -1.72
N LYS A 16 32.30 -31.85 -2.44
CA LYS A 16 31.52 -32.99 -1.92
C LYS A 16 32.06 -34.29 -2.51
N THR A 17 31.96 -35.38 -1.73
CA THR A 17 32.21 -36.73 -2.26
C THR A 17 31.13 -37.11 -3.28
N GLU A 18 31.44 -38.01 -4.21
CA GLU A 18 30.50 -38.44 -5.26
C GLU A 18 29.16 -38.90 -4.70
N THR A 19 29.18 -39.67 -3.60
CA THR A 19 27.98 -40.12 -2.87
C THR A 19 27.14 -38.97 -2.30
N GLY A 20 27.75 -37.84 -1.95
CA GLY A 20 27.04 -36.63 -1.50
C GLY A 20 26.35 -35.88 -2.64
N VAL A 21 26.87 -35.96 -3.86
CA VAL A 21 26.24 -35.37 -5.06
C VAL A 21 25.09 -36.24 -5.55
N TRP A 22 25.27 -37.57 -5.52
CA TRP A 22 24.20 -38.51 -5.82
C TRP A 22 23.03 -38.38 -4.85
N ASN A 23 23.26 -38.32 -3.53
CA ASN A 23 22.19 -38.07 -2.55
C ASN A 23 21.50 -36.72 -2.73
N LEU A 24 22.21 -35.67 -3.17
CA LEU A 24 21.59 -34.38 -3.44
C LEU A 24 20.73 -34.41 -4.72
N MET A 25 21.20 -35.07 -5.78
CA MET A 25 20.44 -35.24 -7.03
C MET A 25 19.26 -36.20 -6.86
N GLU A 26 19.39 -37.23 -6.02
CA GLU A 26 18.33 -38.19 -5.71
C GLU A 26 17.29 -37.59 -4.75
N MET A 27 17.71 -36.76 -3.79
CA MET A 27 16.78 -35.91 -3.03
C MET A 27 16.07 -34.91 -3.93
N GLN A 28 16.74 -34.31 -4.92
CA GLN A 28 16.10 -33.43 -5.89
C GLN A 28 15.09 -34.18 -6.76
N ARG A 29 15.32 -35.45 -7.06
CA ARG A 29 14.42 -36.31 -7.83
C ARG A 29 13.24 -36.84 -7.00
N LEU A 30 13.42 -36.97 -5.69
CA LEU A 30 12.36 -37.33 -4.74
C LEU A 30 11.52 -36.12 -4.31
N PHE A 31 12.11 -34.91 -4.26
CA PHE A 31 11.38 -33.67 -3.95
C PHE A 31 10.80 -32.96 -5.18
N CYS A 32 11.42 -33.08 -6.35
CA CYS A 32 10.81 -32.68 -7.62
C CYS A 32 10.26 -33.92 -8.29
N GLY A 33 8.96 -34.14 -8.08
CA GLY A 33 8.16 -35.13 -8.79
C GLY A 33 8.34 -35.04 -10.31
N SER A 34 7.81 -36.04 -11.02
CA SER A 34 7.91 -36.15 -12.49
C SER A 34 7.60 -34.82 -13.20
N SER A 35 8.07 -34.60 -14.43
CA SER A 35 7.83 -33.35 -15.16
C SER A 35 6.34 -32.98 -15.32
N GLU A 36 5.41 -33.93 -15.12
CA GLU A 36 3.96 -33.71 -15.02
C GLU A 36 3.53 -33.12 -13.65
N GLU A 37 4.27 -33.38 -12.58
CA GLU A 37 4.02 -32.89 -11.22
C GLU A 37 4.62 -31.51 -10.95
N ILE A 38 5.64 -31.07 -11.71
CA ILE A 38 6.11 -29.67 -11.69
C ILE A 38 4.98 -28.71 -12.13
N SER A 39 3.99 -29.21 -12.89
CA SER A 39 2.76 -28.45 -13.19
C SER A 39 1.87 -28.20 -11.98
N ARG A 40 2.10 -28.84 -10.82
CA ARG A 40 1.24 -28.72 -9.63
C ARG A 40 1.62 -27.57 -8.69
N CYS A 41 2.79 -26.94 -8.87
CA CYS A 41 3.17 -25.73 -8.10
C CYS A 41 3.03 -24.43 -8.91
N GLY A 42 2.59 -24.51 -10.17
CA GLY A 42 2.21 -23.35 -10.98
C GLY A 42 0.73 -23.00 -10.83
N ARG A 43 0.38 -21.71 -10.99
CA ARG A 43 -1.02 -21.28 -11.14
C ARG A 43 -1.63 -22.08 -12.30
N PRO A 44 -2.77 -22.78 -12.12
CA PRO A 44 -3.34 -23.64 -13.16
C PRO A 44 -3.55 -22.83 -14.45
N THR A 45 -3.17 -23.43 -15.58
CA THR A 45 -3.40 -22.84 -16.89
C THR A 45 -4.90 -22.82 -17.16
N VAL A 46 -5.42 -21.64 -17.51
CA VAL A 46 -6.83 -21.50 -17.90
C VAL A 46 -6.99 -22.15 -19.27
N GLN A 47 -7.86 -23.15 -19.37
CA GLN A 47 -8.22 -23.78 -20.63
C GLN A 47 -9.08 -22.80 -21.44
N ILE A 48 -8.66 -22.48 -22.67
CA ILE A 48 -9.36 -21.58 -23.58
C ILE A 48 -9.73 -22.39 -24.83
N ASP A 49 -10.98 -22.29 -25.27
CA ASP A 49 -11.42 -22.88 -26.54
C ASP A 49 -10.80 -22.12 -27.72
N SER A 50 -9.86 -22.78 -28.40
CA SER A 50 -9.14 -22.26 -29.56
C SER A 50 -10.06 -21.81 -30.69
N GLU A 51 -11.15 -22.54 -30.96
CA GLU A 51 -12.03 -22.26 -32.09
C GLU A 51 -12.90 -21.02 -31.81
N ALA A 52 -13.51 -20.97 -30.62
CA ALA A 52 -14.23 -19.78 -30.18
C ALA A 52 -13.34 -18.53 -30.16
N PHE A 53 -12.09 -18.68 -29.71
CA PHE A 53 -11.11 -17.59 -29.72
C PHE A 53 -10.82 -17.09 -31.15
N LEU A 54 -10.50 -17.98 -32.10
CA LEU A 54 -10.19 -17.61 -33.48
C LEU A 54 -11.39 -16.94 -34.19
N ARG A 55 -12.63 -17.42 -33.93
CA ARG A 55 -13.85 -16.79 -34.46
C ARG A 55 -14.04 -15.36 -33.96
N LEU A 56 -13.79 -15.10 -32.68
CA LEU A 56 -13.90 -13.75 -32.09
C LEU A 56 -12.76 -12.84 -32.56
N TYR A 57 -11.55 -13.38 -32.68
CA TYR A 57 -10.39 -12.68 -33.18
C TYR A 57 -10.53 -12.27 -34.65
N GLY A 58 -11.05 -13.17 -35.51
CA GLY A 58 -11.34 -12.90 -36.92
C GLY A 58 -12.36 -11.78 -37.15
N LYS A 59 -13.22 -11.49 -36.15
CA LYS A 59 -14.13 -10.33 -36.15
C LYS A 59 -13.43 -9.01 -35.81
N GLY A 60 -12.12 -9.03 -35.50
CA GLY A 60 -11.36 -7.84 -35.09
C GLY A 60 -11.67 -7.35 -33.68
N LEU A 61 -12.23 -8.19 -32.81
CA LEU A 61 -12.51 -7.82 -31.42
C LEU A 61 -11.21 -7.63 -30.62
N ALA A 62 -11.21 -6.65 -29.71
CA ALA A 62 -10.08 -6.44 -28.82
C ALA A 62 -10.01 -7.54 -27.75
N ASP A 63 -8.80 -7.88 -27.29
CA ASP A 63 -8.54 -8.92 -26.28
C ASP A 63 -9.43 -8.81 -25.02
N GLN A 64 -9.83 -7.60 -24.62
CA GLN A 64 -10.74 -7.38 -23.50
C GLN A 64 -12.17 -7.88 -23.79
N ALA A 65 -12.70 -7.62 -24.98
CA ALA A 65 -14.04 -8.09 -25.38
C ALA A 65 -14.05 -9.61 -25.59
N VAL A 66 -12.95 -10.16 -26.10
CA VAL A 66 -12.76 -11.62 -26.21
C VAL A 66 -12.72 -12.26 -24.83
N ALA A 67 -12.02 -11.63 -23.87
CA ALA A 67 -11.96 -12.10 -22.49
C ALA A 67 -13.33 -12.11 -21.81
N GLU A 68 -14.13 -11.06 -22.00
CA GLU A 68 -15.50 -10.96 -21.48
C GLU A 68 -16.41 -12.01 -22.11
N ALA A 69 -16.31 -12.24 -23.42
CA ALA A 69 -17.10 -13.24 -24.14
C ALA A 69 -16.77 -14.68 -23.72
N LEU A 70 -15.51 -14.98 -23.42
CA LEU A 70 -15.04 -16.31 -23.00
C LEU A 70 -15.07 -16.51 -21.48
N GLY A 71 -15.37 -15.48 -20.69
CA GLY A 71 -15.37 -15.54 -19.22
C GLY A 71 -13.98 -15.73 -18.61
N VAL A 72 -12.92 -15.30 -19.29
CA VAL A 72 -11.52 -15.46 -18.84
C VAL A 72 -10.87 -14.10 -18.56
N SER A 73 -9.73 -14.11 -17.87
CA SER A 73 -8.96 -12.87 -17.66
C SER A 73 -8.33 -12.38 -18.97
N ARG A 74 -8.26 -11.05 -19.17
CA ARG A 74 -7.57 -10.45 -20.33
C ARG A 74 -6.14 -10.96 -20.49
N SER A 75 -5.40 -11.11 -19.39
CA SER A 75 -4.02 -11.59 -19.43
C SER A 75 -3.90 -13.03 -19.95
N ALA A 76 -4.90 -13.89 -19.71
CA ALA A 76 -4.94 -15.23 -20.27
C ALA A 76 -5.12 -15.20 -21.79
N VAL A 77 -6.02 -14.34 -22.28
CA VAL A 77 -6.24 -14.13 -23.72
C VAL A 77 -4.97 -13.61 -24.42
N VAL A 78 -4.25 -12.66 -23.80
CA VAL A 78 -2.99 -12.14 -24.34
C VAL A 78 -1.94 -13.24 -24.47
N ARG A 79 -1.73 -14.04 -23.43
CA ARG A 79 -0.78 -15.16 -23.45
C ARG A 79 -1.18 -16.21 -24.50
N PHE A 80 -2.47 -16.50 -24.61
CA PHE A 80 -3.00 -17.44 -25.59
C PHE A 80 -2.78 -16.94 -27.04
N ARG A 81 -3.04 -15.65 -27.28
CA ARG A 81 -2.74 -14.99 -28.56
C ARG A 81 -1.25 -15.06 -28.92
N GLU A 82 -0.38 -14.78 -27.96
CA GLU A 82 1.09 -14.88 -28.12
C GLU A 82 1.55 -16.31 -28.39
N HIS A 83 0.94 -17.30 -27.72
CA HIS A 83 1.22 -18.71 -27.96
C HIS A 83 0.85 -19.16 -29.39
N LEU A 84 -0.19 -18.56 -29.97
CA LEU A 84 -0.58 -18.78 -31.37
C LEU A 84 0.20 -17.94 -32.39
N GLY A 85 1.11 -17.06 -31.94
CA GLY A 85 1.90 -16.19 -32.82
C GLY A 85 1.08 -15.12 -33.55
N LEU A 86 -0.09 -14.76 -33.04
CA LEU A 86 -0.98 -13.78 -33.66
C LEU A 86 -0.62 -12.35 -33.23
N ASP A 87 -0.68 -11.41 -34.17
CA ASP A 87 -0.43 -10.00 -33.89
C ASP A 87 -1.47 -9.39 -32.93
N PRO A 88 -1.14 -8.31 -32.21
CA PRO A 88 -2.13 -7.60 -31.40
C PRO A 88 -3.19 -6.95 -32.30
N SER A 89 -4.48 -7.11 -31.96
CA SER A 89 -5.60 -6.45 -32.66
C SER A 89 -5.47 -4.91 -32.72
N LYS A 90 -4.70 -4.29 -31.83
CA LYS A 90 -4.41 -2.85 -31.82
C LYS A 90 -2.93 -2.58 -32.07
N LYS A 91 -2.62 -1.60 -32.92
CA LYS A 91 -1.24 -1.11 -33.13
C LYS A 91 -0.61 -0.69 -31.80
N LYS A 92 0.60 -1.19 -31.53
CA LYS A 92 1.40 -0.85 -30.34
C LYS A 92 1.57 0.68 -30.27
N GLY A 93 1.14 1.28 -29.16
CA GLY A 93 1.21 2.74 -28.97
C GLY A 93 -0.05 3.53 -29.34
N GLY A 94 -1.05 2.89 -29.95
CA GLY A 94 -2.38 3.48 -30.05
C GLY A 94 -3.01 3.58 -28.65
N ARG A 95 -3.02 4.79 -28.05
CA ARG A 95 -3.88 5.06 -26.91
C ARG A 95 -5.30 4.79 -27.39
N GLY A 96 -5.94 3.73 -26.89
CA GLY A 96 -7.34 3.47 -27.19
C GLY A 96 -8.18 4.71 -26.86
N PRO A 97 -9.38 4.88 -27.46
CA PRO A 97 -10.30 5.92 -27.04
C PRO A 97 -10.45 5.77 -25.53
N GLY A 98 -9.83 6.68 -24.78
CA GLY A 98 -9.80 6.57 -23.33
C GLY A 98 -11.25 6.52 -22.88
N LYS A 99 -11.59 5.65 -21.91
CA LYS A 99 -12.90 5.74 -21.26
C LYS A 99 -13.08 7.22 -20.89
N PRO A 100 -14.19 7.89 -21.29
CA PRO A 100 -14.37 9.31 -21.08
C PRO A 100 -14.05 9.61 -19.62
N ARG A 101 -13.02 10.41 -19.42
CA ARG A 101 -12.39 10.63 -18.12
C ARG A 101 -13.35 11.30 -17.13
N GLU A 102 -14.48 11.80 -17.62
CA GLU A 102 -15.49 12.55 -16.87
C GLU A 102 -15.98 11.81 -15.63
N LYS A 103 -16.32 10.51 -15.74
CA LYS A 103 -16.82 9.75 -14.58
C LYS A 103 -15.75 9.57 -13.49
N PHE A 104 -14.48 9.40 -13.88
CA PHE A 104 -13.36 9.29 -12.93
C PHE A 104 -12.85 10.65 -12.45
N ALA A 105 -12.99 11.71 -13.25
CA ALA A 105 -12.71 13.08 -12.86
C ALA A 105 -13.70 13.53 -11.79
N GLU A 106 -14.99 13.19 -11.93
CA GLU A 106 -16.02 13.43 -10.93
C GLU A 106 -15.73 12.70 -9.61
N ILE A 107 -15.33 11.42 -9.68
CA ILE A 107 -14.90 10.66 -8.50
C ILE A 107 -13.65 11.29 -7.87
N ARG A 108 -12.68 11.76 -8.66
CA ARG A 108 -11.46 12.40 -8.14
C ARG A 108 -11.74 13.78 -7.54
N ARG A 109 -12.64 14.57 -8.15
CA ARG A 109 -13.11 15.87 -7.62
C ARG A 109 -13.92 15.67 -6.34
N SER A 110 -14.82 14.69 -6.30
CA SER A 110 -15.61 14.39 -5.11
C SER A 110 -14.76 13.79 -4.00
N ALA A 111 -13.77 12.94 -4.30
CA ALA A 111 -12.80 12.45 -3.33
C ALA A 111 -11.90 13.58 -2.80
N ALA A 112 -11.48 14.52 -3.65
CA ALA A 112 -10.72 15.70 -3.21
C ALA A 112 -11.54 16.64 -2.32
N ARG A 113 -12.85 16.78 -2.58
CA ARG A 113 -13.80 17.52 -1.72
C ARG A 113 -14.17 16.78 -0.44
N LYS A 114 -14.16 15.44 -0.47
CA LYS A 114 -14.41 14.53 0.67
C LYS A 114 -13.13 14.07 1.35
N SER A 115 -12.00 14.75 1.14
CA SER A 115 -10.90 14.64 2.10
C SER A 115 -11.48 15.13 3.42
N PRO A 116 -11.73 14.26 4.42
CA PRO A 116 -12.22 14.72 5.72
C PRO A 116 -11.22 15.78 6.18
N GLY A 117 -11.76 16.94 6.57
CA GLY A 117 -11.09 18.22 6.76
C GLY A 117 -9.58 18.16 6.79
N ARG A 118 -8.94 18.98 5.93
CA ARG A 118 -7.64 19.60 6.18
C ARG A 118 -7.34 19.50 7.68
N ALA A 119 -6.41 18.60 8.04
CA ALA A 119 -6.15 18.20 9.42
C ALA A 119 -6.25 19.44 10.29
N GLN A 120 -7.15 19.40 11.28
CA GLN A 120 -7.36 20.53 12.17
C GLN A 120 -6.00 21.10 12.55
N ASP A 121 -5.87 22.41 12.38
CA ASP A 121 -4.61 23.13 12.56
C ASP A 121 -3.95 22.59 13.84
N PRO A 122 -2.79 21.93 13.77
CA PRO A 122 -2.18 21.28 14.94
C PRO A 122 -1.91 22.30 16.06
N SER A 123 -1.84 23.59 15.69
CA SER A 123 -1.88 24.76 16.56
C SER A 123 -3.07 24.79 17.53
N ARG A 124 -4.23 24.23 17.17
CA ARG A 124 -5.47 24.27 17.96
C ARG A 124 -5.37 23.49 19.27
N LEU A 125 -4.71 22.33 19.27
CA LEU A 125 -4.48 21.55 20.50
C LEU A 125 -3.53 22.29 21.46
N ALA A 126 -2.47 22.89 20.91
CA ALA A 126 -1.53 23.69 21.69
C ALA A 126 -2.21 24.94 22.28
N GLU A 127 -3.06 25.63 21.49
CA GLU A 127 -3.84 26.78 21.92
C GLU A 127 -4.80 26.43 23.05
N LEU A 128 -5.58 25.35 22.89
CA LEU A 128 -6.53 24.96 23.91
C LEU A 128 -5.82 24.51 25.20
N ARG A 129 -4.66 23.84 25.11
CA ARG A 129 -3.83 23.50 26.28
C ARG A 129 -3.38 24.76 27.03
N GLN A 130 -2.88 25.76 26.30
CA GLN A 130 -2.46 27.03 26.88
C GLN A 130 -3.64 27.75 27.54
N ARG A 131 -4.81 27.78 26.88
CA ARG A 131 -6.04 28.37 27.42
C ARG A 131 -6.53 27.69 28.70
N ALA A 132 -6.30 26.38 28.83
CA ALA A 132 -6.60 25.62 30.03
C ALA A 132 -5.51 25.71 31.13
N GLY A 133 -4.38 26.37 30.87
CA GLY A 133 -3.26 26.45 31.81
C GLY A 133 -2.56 25.11 32.09
N LEU A 134 -2.67 24.15 31.16
CA LEU A 134 -2.16 22.79 31.36
C LEU A 134 -0.74 22.63 30.79
N THR A 135 0.07 21.82 31.47
CA THR A 135 1.37 21.40 30.93
C THR A 135 1.22 20.15 30.07
N LEU A 136 2.21 19.85 29.23
CA LEU A 136 2.24 18.61 28.43
C LEU A 136 2.23 17.34 29.31
N LYS A 137 2.76 17.41 30.54
CA LYS A 137 2.72 16.29 31.50
C LYS A 137 1.31 16.04 32.03
N ASP A 138 0.53 17.10 32.21
CA ASP A 138 -0.85 16.97 32.66
C ASP A 138 -1.70 16.28 31.59
N MET A 139 -1.47 16.61 30.31
CA MET A 139 -2.09 15.92 29.18
C MET A 139 -1.73 14.44 29.11
N GLU A 140 -0.46 14.10 29.34
CA GLU A 140 -0.01 12.70 29.39
C GLU A 140 -0.79 11.89 30.44
N LYS A 141 -0.95 12.47 31.63
CA LYS A 141 -1.70 11.84 32.73
C LYS A 141 -3.20 11.74 32.42
N MET A 142 -3.81 12.78 31.85
CA MET A 142 -5.24 12.80 31.55
C MET A 142 -5.63 11.85 30.41
N LEU A 143 -4.85 11.83 29.34
CA LEU A 143 -5.17 11.06 28.13
C LEU A 143 -4.55 9.65 28.16
N SER A 144 -3.74 9.33 29.17
CA SER A 144 -2.98 8.08 29.27
C SER A 144 -2.12 7.83 28.02
N VAL A 145 -1.50 8.88 27.48
CA VAL A 145 -0.64 8.82 26.30
C VAL A 145 0.74 9.37 26.63
N SER A 146 1.80 8.78 26.10
CA SER A 146 3.17 9.27 26.34
C SER A 146 3.33 10.75 25.99
N TYR A 147 4.16 11.46 26.75
CA TYR A 147 4.58 12.84 26.48
C TYR A 147 4.97 13.07 25.00
N SER A 148 5.75 12.14 24.43
CA SER A 148 6.23 12.23 23.04
C SER A 148 5.09 12.19 22.01
N THR A 149 4.01 11.48 22.33
CA THR A 149 2.82 11.40 21.48
C THR A 149 2.02 12.69 21.58
N ALA A 150 1.82 13.23 22.79
CA ALA A 150 1.18 14.52 22.99
C ALA A 150 1.91 15.64 22.22
N TRP A 151 3.25 15.67 22.29
CA TRP A 151 4.06 16.61 21.52
C TRP A 151 3.94 16.41 19.99
N LYS A 152 3.96 15.17 19.49
CA LYS A 152 3.78 14.89 18.05
C LYS A 152 2.41 15.32 17.53
N LEU A 153 1.38 15.26 18.38
CA LEU A 153 0.03 15.72 18.05
C LEU A 153 -0.03 17.24 17.93
N GLU A 154 0.59 17.98 18.86
CA GLU A 154 0.71 19.44 18.77
C GLU A 154 1.48 19.92 17.52
N ASN A 155 2.38 19.08 16.99
CA ASN A 155 3.17 19.42 15.79
C ASN A 155 2.58 18.83 14.50
N GLY A 156 1.41 18.19 14.55
CA GLY A 156 0.74 17.64 13.37
C GLY A 156 1.44 16.44 12.72
N LEU A 157 2.36 15.79 13.44
CA LEU A 157 3.14 14.66 12.93
C LEU A 157 2.35 13.33 12.92
N VAL A 158 1.21 13.27 13.61
CA VAL A 158 0.35 12.06 13.67
C VAL A 158 -1.10 12.46 13.40
N VAL A 159 -1.57 12.20 12.18
CA VAL A 159 -2.90 12.64 11.72
C VAL A 159 -4.02 11.67 12.10
N ARG A 160 -3.72 10.37 12.25
CA ARG A 160 -4.78 9.35 12.43
C ARG A 160 -5.49 9.44 13.78
N ASP A 161 -4.78 9.83 14.84
CA ASP A 161 -5.31 9.77 16.21
C ASP A 161 -5.70 11.14 16.78
N ALA A 162 -5.32 12.24 16.11
CA ALA A 162 -5.55 13.60 16.59
C ALA A 162 -7.04 13.92 16.81
N ILE A 163 -7.91 13.47 15.89
CA ILE A 163 -9.36 13.70 15.99
C ILE A 163 -9.96 12.95 17.18
N ALA A 164 -9.58 11.69 17.38
CA ALA A 164 -10.11 10.89 18.49
C ALA A 164 -9.68 11.46 19.86
N LEU A 165 -8.45 11.95 19.96
CA LEU A 165 -7.90 12.55 21.16
C LEU A 165 -8.49 13.93 21.46
N GLU A 166 -8.66 14.78 20.45
CA GLU A 166 -9.35 16.07 20.61
C GLU A 166 -10.78 15.85 21.15
N GLN A 167 -11.52 14.89 20.59
CA GLN A 167 -12.87 14.56 21.05
C GLN A 167 -12.90 13.99 22.47
N ALA A 168 -11.94 13.12 22.83
CA ALA A 168 -11.81 12.61 24.19
C ALA A 168 -11.49 13.74 25.19
N TRP A 169 -10.66 14.69 24.79
CA TRP A 169 -10.27 15.82 25.60
C TRP A 169 -11.40 16.84 25.79
N LEU A 170 -12.11 17.20 24.73
CA LEU A 170 -13.31 18.04 24.79
C LEU A 170 -14.40 17.42 25.67
N LYS A 171 -14.54 16.09 25.64
CA LYS A 171 -15.45 15.35 26.51
C LYS A 171 -15.05 15.46 27.99
N HIS A 172 -13.76 15.44 28.30
CA HIS A 172 -13.26 15.58 29.67
C HIS A 172 -13.43 17.00 30.23
N LEU A 173 -13.37 18.02 29.37
CA LEU A 173 -13.55 19.42 29.77
C LEU A 173 -15.03 19.86 29.89
N GLY A 174 -15.99 18.97 29.62
CA GLY A 174 -17.42 19.27 29.75
C GLY A 174 -18.03 20.00 28.55
N GLY A 175 -17.34 20.05 27.40
CA GLY A 175 -17.78 20.80 26.22
C GLY A 175 -17.19 22.22 26.18
N LEU A 176 -17.03 22.76 24.97
CA LEU A 176 -16.38 24.06 24.74
C LEU A 176 -17.17 25.24 25.32
N ASP A 177 -18.48 25.07 25.50
CA ASP A 177 -19.43 26.15 25.84
C ASP A 177 -19.42 26.54 27.32
N SER A 178 -18.75 25.78 28.19
CA SER A 178 -18.67 26.05 29.64
C SER A 178 -17.35 26.66 30.09
N LEU A 179 -16.42 26.98 29.19
CA LEU A 179 -15.19 27.68 29.60
C LEU A 179 -15.49 29.17 29.78
N PRO A 180 -15.11 29.78 30.92
CA PRO A 180 -15.21 31.22 31.09
C PRO A 180 -14.34 31.89 30.02
N ASP A 181 -14.89 32.90 29.35
CA ASP A 181 -14.09 33.80 28.51
C ASP A 181 -13.10 34.52 29.41
N ILE A 182 -11.85 34.07 29.36
CA ILE A 182 -10.74 34.77 30.02
C ILE A 182 -10.59 36.08 29.23
N PRO A 183 -10.81 37.26 29.84
CA PRO A 183 -10.58 38.52 29.15
C PRO A 183 -9.11 38.56 28.73
N ALA A 184 -8.84 38.97 27.50
CA ALA A 184 -7.51 38.97 26.87
C ALA A 184 -6.49 39.94 27.51
N GLN A 185 -6.66 40.29 28.79
CA GLN A 185 -5.81 41.25 29.49
C GLN A 185 -4.92 40.53 30.50
N GLU A 186 -3.65 40.90 30.48
CA GLU A 186 -2.56 40.48 31.39
C GLU A 186 -1.91 39.11 31.16
N ILE A 187 -1.46 38.86 29.92
CA ILE A 187 -0.12 38.25 29.77
C ILE A 187 0.87 39.42 29.70
N ALA A 188 1.03 40.12 30.82
CA ALA A 188 2.14 41.03 31.00
C ALA A 188 3.40 40.17 31.01
N THR A 189 4.17 40.23 29.93
CA THR A 189 5.51 39.70 29.88
C THR A 189 6.34 40.46 30.92
N GLU A 190 6.50 39.90 32.12
CA GLU A 190 7.65 40.18 32.98
C GLU A 190 8.90 39.68 32.24
N LYS A 191 9.36 40.46 31.25
CA LYS A 191 10.75 40.42 30.82
C LYS A 191 11.53 41.04 31.97
N GLY A 192 11.96 40.21 32.90
CA GLY A 192 12.97 40.60 33.88
C GLY A 192 14.22 41.03 33.12
N ASP A 193 14.50 42.33 33.16
CA ASP A 193 15.76 42.89 32.71
C ASP A 193 16.89 42.28 33.54
N VAL A 194 17.72 41.46 32.89
CA VAL A 194 18.99 41.00 33.46
C VAL A 194 19.93 42.20 33.49
N VAL A 195 19.97 42.88 34.64
CA VAL A 195 20.99 43.90 34.92
C VAL A 195 22.33 43.19 35.08
N CYS A 196 23.16 43.25 34.05
CA CYS A 196 24.58 42.94 34.16
C CYS A 196 25.26 44.08 34.93
N ALA A 197 25.64 43.83 36.18
CA ALA A 197 26.54 44.71 36.91
C ALA A 197 28.00 44.47 36.45
N ASN A 198 28.69 45.56 36.13
CA ASN A 198 30.12 45.64 35.79
C ASN A 198 31.03 45.30 36.98
#